data_AF-A0A7X8DNU3-F1
#
_entry.id   AF-A0A7X8DNU3-F1
#
_cell.length_a   1.000
_cell.length_b   1.000
_cell.length_c   1.000
_cell.angle_alpha   90.00
_cell.angle_beta   90.00
_cell.angle_gamma   90.00
#
_symmetry.space_group_name_H-M   'P 1'
#
loop_
_entity.id
_entity.type
_entity.pdbx_description
1 polymer ?
#
loop_
_entity_poly.entity_id
_entity_poly.type
_entity_poly.pdbx_seq_one_letter_code
_entity_poly.pdbx_strand_id
1 'polypeptide(L)'
;VDSILIEDTICAGGTYASHNFTIPTEHTLSGYMVYDTNETVNIYGCDSITRIELWVRPVGSVLIEDTICASESYTLYDFNISTTYTTTGYMIYDTNETVNQYGCDSITMLSLWVRPVDSIDFTATVCAGEHYMSNGFDILTVLKDEPYVIYDTNRTTNIEGCDSITTLELTVNPIPEVDLGKDISVCNDTMWPVKLDPGSGYTSYLWNNGARTQVLNATKKGTYFVRVENQYNCYNFDTVEVFDLTDLYVEIESLYDFCIRKQTTLSAHTNASELLWSTGETTSTIMVDEIGVYYVTASERGCKVSDFYIIDTCIVKIYLPNAISPSDRNGQNDYFSMMYPDYYTINNVDLAIYDRWGNQVFASKDPNFRWDGTTSNGRVAHDNVFVYTLVLEIDGVKYKYKGTILVM
;
A
#
# COMPACT_ATOMS: atom_id res chain seq x y z
N VAL A 1 -94.59 -71.76 -2.67
CA VAL A 1 -93.79 -70.53 -2.54
C VAL A 1 -92.38 -71.01 -2.23
N ASP A 2 -91.50 -71.02 -3.23
CA ASP A 2 -90.08 -71.27 -2.97
C ASP A 2 -89.46 -69.94 -2.53
N SER A 3 -88.73 -69.96 -1.41
CA SER A 3 -87.92 -68.84 -0.97
C SER A 3 -86.46 -69.11 -1.33
N ILE A 4 -85.81 -68.16 -2.02
CA ILE A 4 -84.38 -68.23 -2.32
C ILE A 4 -83.67 -67.28 -1.35
N LEU A 5 -82.75 -67.84 -0.55
CA LEU A 5 -81.81 -67.07 0.27
C LEU A 5 -80.52 -66.88 -0.52
N ILE A 6 -80.07 -65.63 -0.63
CA ILE A 6 -78.78 -65.25 -1.19
C ILE A 6 -77.98 -64.62 -0.06
N GLU A 7 -76.82 -65.20 0.25
CA GLU A 7 -75.87 -64.66 1.22
C GLU A 7 -74.72 -64.00 0.48
N ASP A 8 -74.42 -62.75 0.82
CA ASP A 8 -73.30 -62.01 0.22
C ASP A 8 -72.60 -61.11 1.24
N THR A 9 -71.40 -60.64 0.93
CA THR A 9 -70.56 -59.85 1.86
C THR A 9 -69.96 -58.64 1.14
N ILE A 10 -69.99 -57.47 1.78
CA ILE A 10 -69.31 -56.27 1.30
C ILE A 10 -68.53 -55.55 2.41
N CYS A 11 -67.66 -54.61 2.04
CA CYS A 11 -66.97 -53.73 2.97
C CYS A 11 -67.84 -52.52 3.38
N ALA A 12 -67.65 -52.00 4.59
CA ALA A 12 -68.38 -50.83 5.09
C ALA A 12 -68.16 -49.59 4.20
N GLY A 13 -69.26 -48.95 3.75
CA GLY A 13 -69.23 -47.79 2.84
C GLY A 13 -69.32 -48.14 1.35
N GLY A 14 -69.32 -49.42 0.99
CA GLY A 14 -69.52 -49.88 -0.39
C GLY A 14 -70.99 -49.87 -0.83
N THR A 15 -71.23 -49.97 -2.14
CA THR A 15 -72.58 -50.12 -2.70
C THR A 15 -72.75 -51.55 -3.20
N TYR A 16 -73.78 -52.28 -2.74
CA TYR A 16 -74.08 -53.61 -3.26
C TYR A 16 -74.91 -53.47 -4.55
N ALA A 17 -74.42 -54.00 -5.68
CA ALA A 17 -75.10 -53.94 -6.97
C ALA A 17 -75.01 -55.28 -7.74
N SER A 18 -75.62 -56.33 -7.18
CA SER A 18 -75.66 -57.67 -7.77
C SER A 18 -77.02 -58.34 -7.55
N HIS A 19 -77.32 -59.38 -8.32
CA HIS A 19 -78.58 -60.14 -8.26
C HIS A 19 -79.86 -59.28 -8.37
N ASN A 20 -79.80 -58.17 -9.13
CA ASN A 20 -80.84 -57.13 -9.27
C ASN A 20 -81.15 -56.31 -8.01
N PHE A 21 -80.30 -56.34 -6.98
CA PHE A 21 -80.40 -55.45 -5.83
C PHE A 21 -79.43 -54.28 -5.96
N THR A 22 -79.83 -53.09 -5.51
CA THR A 22 -78.95 -51.93 -5.37
C THR A 22 -79.14 -51.29 -4.01
N ILE A 23 -78.20 -51.51 -3.09
CA ILE A 23 -78.31 -51.07 -1.70
C ILE A 23 -77.10 -50.18 -1.37
N PRO A 24 -77.32 -48.87 -1.11
CA PRO A 24 -76.29 -48.01 -0.53
C PRO A 24 -76.16 -48.33 0.96
N THR A 25 -74.92 -48.45 1.43
CA THR A 25 -74.65 -48.89 2.80
C THR A 25 -73.94 -47.76 3.53
N GLU A 26 -74.60 -47.17 4.52
CA GLU A 26 -73.94 -46.19 5.37
C GLU A 26 -72.98 -46.91 6.32
N HIS A 27 -71.79 -46.34 6.54
CA HIS A 27 -70.68 -46.90 7.32
C HIS A 27 -71.11 -47.40 8.71
N THR A 28 -71.64 -48.63 8.78
CA THR A 28 -72.21 -49.20 10.00
C THR A 28 -71.67 -50.62 10.21
N LEU A 29 -71.32 -50.92 11.46
CA LEU A 29 -70.48 -52.05 11.88
C LEU A 29 -71.28 -53.36 12.10
N SER A 30 -72.46 -53.50 11.52
CA SER A 30 -73.31 -54.68 11.76
C SER A 30 -74.14 -55.05 10.53
N GLY A 31 -74.14 -56.34 10.18
CA GLY A 31 -74.91 -56.88 9.07
C GLY A 31 -76.40 -56.61 9.20
N TYR A 32 -77.07 -56.40 8.07
CA TYR A 32 -78.51 -56.17 8.00
C TYR A 32 -79.14 -57.06 6.92
N MET A 33 -80.36 -57.50 7.18
CA MET A 33 -81.15 -58.37 6.31
C MET A 33 -82.14 -57.52 5.52
N VAL A 34 -82.12 -57.64 4.18
CA VAL A 34 -83.04 -56.93 3.29
C VAL A 34 -83.98 -57.92 2.63
N TYR A 35 -85.27 -57.63 2.68
CA TYR A 35 -86.35 -58.42 2.08
C TYR A 35 -86.89 -57.67 0.87
N ASP A 36 -86.98 -58.33 -0.29
CA ASP A 36 -87.71 -57.80 -1.43
C ASP A 36 -88.64 -58.87 -2.03
N THR A 37 -89.89 -58.50 -2.24
CA THR A 37 -90.90 -59.32 -2.92
C THR A 37 -90.96 -58.84 -4.36
N ASN A 38 -90.24 -59.54 -5.24
CA ASN A 38 -90.27 -59.24 -6.67
C ASN A 38 -91.70 -59.49 -7.21
N GLU A 39 -92.45 -58.42 -7.50
CA GLU A 39 -93.88 -58.43 -7.86
C GLU A 39 -94.16 -59.01 -9.27
N THR A 40 -93.79 -60.26 -9.52
CA THR A 40 -94.31 -60.98 -10.70
C THR A 40 -95.06 -62.22 -10.26
N VAL A 41 -96.37 -62.05 -10.09
CA VAL A 41 -97.31 -63.09 -9.68
C VAL A 41 -97.63 -63.98 -10.89
N ASN A 42 -97.64 -65.30 -10.70
CA ASN A 42 -98.13 -66.21 -11.75
C ASN A 42 -99.69 -66.21 -11.80
N ILE A 43 -100.27 -66.79 -12.86
CA ILE A 43 -101.74 -66.85 -13.12
C ILE A 43 -102.58 -67.45 -11.98
N TYR A 44 -101.98 -68.10 -10.98
CA TYR A 44 -102.66 -68.68 -9.82
C TYR A 44 -102.45 -67.91 -8.50
N GLY A 45 -101.81 -66.73 -8.52
CA GLY A 45 -101.74 -65.83 -7.36
C GLY A 45 -100.60 -66.10 -6.37
N CYS A 46 -99.59 -66.90 -6.72
CA CYS A 46 -98.41 -67.13 -5.86
C CYS A 46 -97.22 -66.29 -6.33
N ASP A 47 -96.52 -65.62 -5.41
CA ASP A 47 -95.20 -65.00 -5.63
C ASP A 47 -94.07 -65.90 -5.08
N SER A 48 -92.82 -65.49 -5.30
CA SER A 48 -91.61 -66.07 -4.69
C SER A 48 -90.86 -64.95 -3.97
N ILE A 49 -90.42 -65.20 -2.73
CA ILE A 49 -89.68 -64.20 -1.94
C ILE A 49 -88.18 -64.48 -2.10
N THR A 50 -87.43 -63.48 -2.58
CA THR A 50 -85.97 -63.53 -2.58
C THR A 50 -85.45 -62.72 -1.39
N ARG A 51 -84.65 -63.36 -0.53
CA ARG A 51 -84.04 -62.73 0.65
C ARG A 51 -82.55 -62.54 0.42
N ILE A 52 -82.04 -61.34 0.72
CA ILE A 52 -80.59 -61.10 0.80
C ILE A 52 -80.19 -60.85 2.26
N GLU A 53 -79.20 -61.64 2.71
CA GLU A 53 -78.46 -61.38 3.95
C GLU A 53 -77.09 -60.82 3.57
N LEU A 54 -76.84 -59.55 3.92
CA LEU A 54 -75.61 -58.84 3.57
C LEU A 54 -74.75 -58.61 4.81
N TRP A 55 -73.55 -59.21 4.81
CA TRP A 55 -72.57 -59.02 5.87
C TRP A 55 -71.65 -57.83 5.54
N VAL A 56 -71.69 -56.78 6.35
CA VAL A 56 -70.81 -55.60 6.21
C VAL A 56 -69.61 -55.74 7.13
N ARG A 57 -68.40 -55.80 6.57
CA ARG A 57 -67.16 -55.96 7.35
C ARG A 57 -66.51 -54.62 7.72
N PRO A 58 -66.00 -54.44 8.96
CA PRO A 58 -65.25 -53.24 9.36
C PRO A 58 -63.97 -53.06 8.56
N VAL A 59 -63.61 -51.82 8.25
CA VAL A 59 -62.24 -51.45 7.85
C VAL A 59 -61.48 -50.99 9.11
N GLY A 60 -60.23 -51.43 9.29
CA GLY A 60 -59.37 -50.99 10.39
C GLY A 60 -58.83 -49.58 10.12
N SER A 61 -58.60 -48.77 11.16
CA SER A 61 -57.92 -47.48 11.05
C SER A 61 -56.68 -47.43 11.92
N VAL A 62 -55.58 -46.90 11.38
CA VAL A 62 -54.31 -46.70 12.11
C VAL A 62 -54.02 -45.20 12.19
N LEU A 63 -53.78 -44.67 13.40
CA LEU A 63 -53.39 -43.28 13.63
C LEU A 63 -51.87 -43.20 13.87
N ILE A 64 -51.18 -42.37 13.09
CA ILE A 64 -49.78 -42.00 13.25
C ILE A 64 -49.75 -40.55 13.75
N GLU A 65 -49.07 -40.31 14.88
CA GLU A 65 -48.85 -38.96 15.41
C GLU A 65 -47.37 -38.61 15.26
N ASP A 66 -47.08 -37.48 14.62
CA ASP A 66 -45.70 -37.01 14.41
C ASP A 66 -45.60 -35.48 14.45
N THR A 67 -44.38 -34.95 14.54
CA THR A 67 -44.12 -33.50 14.69
C THR A 67 -42.91 -33.06 13.88
N ILE A 68 -43.04 -31.97 13.13
CA ILE A 68 -41.95 -31.31 12.38
C ILE A 68 -41.88 -29.81 12.66
N CYS A 69 -40.80 -29.15 12.26
CA CYS A 69 -40.68 -27.69 12.36
C CYS A 69 -41.28 -27.01 11.11
N ALA A 70 -41.70 -25.75 11.23
CA ALA A 70 -42.25 -25.02 10.10
C ALA A 70 -41.22 -24.88 8.97
N SER A 71 -41.67 -25.01 7.72
CA SER A 71 -40.84 -25.04 6.50
C SER A 71 -40.09 -26.35 6.24
N GLU A 72 -40.26 -27.38 7.08
CA GLU A 72 -39.78 -28.73 6.81
C GLU A 72 -40.80 -29.56 6.01
N SER A 73 -40.30 -30.63 5.39
CA SER A 73 -41.09 -31.62 4.67
C SER A 73 -41.18 -32.93 5.44
N TYR A 74 -42.39 -33.50 5.55
CA TYR A 74 -42.63 -34.83 6.07
C TYR A 74 -42.61 -35.85 4.93
N THR A 75 -41.71 -36.84 4.99
CA THR A 75 -41.56 -37.89 3.95
C THR A 75 -41.59 -39.32 4.50
N LEU A 76 -42.10 -39.51 5.73
CA LEU A 76 -42.18 -40.82 6.39
C LEU A 76 -43.57 -41.43 6.20
N TYR A 77 -43.65 -42.76 6.29
CA TYR A 77 -44.90 -43.54 6.16
C TYR A 77 -45.70 -43.22 4.88
N ASP A 78 -44.99 -43.03 3.77
CA ASP A 78 -45.52 -42.73 2.43
C ASP A 78 -46.29 -41.41 2.28
N PHE A 79 -46.34 -40.59 3.34
CA PHE A 79 -46.81 -39.20 3.25
C PHE A 79 -45.70 -38.31 2.66
N ASN A 80 -46.06 -37.39 1.76
CA ASN A 80 -45.14 -36.37 1.24
C ASN A 80 -45.79 -34.98 1.35
N ILE A 81 -45.44 -34.25 2.40
CA ILE A 81 -46.09 -32.97 2.77
C ILE A 81 -45.01 -31.92 2.97
N SER A 82 -45.18 -30.74 2.36
CA SER A 82 -44.39 -29.54 2.66
C SER A 82 -45.23 -28.58 3.49
N THR A 83 -44.70 -28.12 4.62
CA THR A 83 -45.39 -27.16 5.49
C THR A 83 -44.80 -25.77 5.31
N THR A 84 -45.62 -24.72 5.23
CA THR A 84 -45.17 -23.33 4.98
C THR A 84 -45.55 -22.34 6.08
N TYR A 85 -46.41 -22.73 7.02
CA TYR A 85 -46.92 -21.84 8.07
C TYR A 85 -46.74 -22.44 9.45
N THR A 86 -46.58 -21.57 10.44
CA THR A 86 -46.54 -21.92 11.85
C THR A 86 -47.96 -22.06 12.41
N THR A 87 -48.17 -23.03 13.31
CA THR A 87 -49.41 -23.24 14.09
C THR A 87 -50.66 -23.80 13.37
N THR A 88 -50.49 -24.87 12.60
CA THR A 88 -51.62 -25.72 12.17
C THR A 88 -51.27 -27.19 12.38
N GLY A 89 -52.08 -27.89 13.17
CA GLY A 89 -52.09 -29.36 13.18
C GLY A 89 -52.81 -29.85 11.92
N TYR A 90 -52.15 -30.68 11.12
CA TYR A 90 -52.74 -31.29 9.93
C TYR A 90 -53.28 -32.68 10.30
N MET A 91 -54.54 -32.97 9.99
CA MET A 91 -55.08 -34.33 9.98
C MET A 91 -55.25 -34.77 8.53
N ILE A 92 -54.46 -35.74 8.08
CA ILE A 92 -54.45 -36.22 6.70
C ILE A 92 -54.81 -37.70 6.69
N TYR A 93 -55.71 -38.08 5.79
CA TYR A 93 -56.16 -39.46 5.61
C TYR A 93 -55.55 -40.03 4.34
N ASP A 94 -54.94 -41.20 4.43
CA ASP A 94 -54.46 -41.99 3.30
C ASP A 94 -54.99 -43.44 3.40
N THR A 95 -55.77 -43.85 2.41
CA THR A 95 -56.28 -45.21 2.27
C THR A 95 -55.19 -46.06 1.62
N ASN A 96 -54.31 -46.63 2.42
CA ASN A 96 -53.21 -47.44 1.94
C ASN A 96 -53.76 -48.73 1.28
N GLU A 97 -53.39 -49.00 0.02
CA GLU A 97 -53.94 -50.04 -0.88
C GLU A 97 -53.58 -51.48 -0.49
N THR A 98 -53.37 -51.80 0.78
CA THR A 98 -53.18 -53.19 1.20
C THR A 98 -54.51 -53.79 1.63
N VAL A 99 -55.07 -54.51 0.68
CA VAL A 99 -56.31 -55.26 0.79
C VAL A 99 -56.11 -56.44 1.76
N ASN A 100 -56.99 -56.60 2.75
CA ASN A 100 -57.02 -57.84 3.53
C ASN A 100 -57.36 -59.04 2.62
N GLN A 101 -57.24 -60.28 3.11
CA GLN A 101 -57.49 -61.51 2.32
C GLN A 101 -58.90 -61.63 1.70
N TYR A 102 -59.78 -60.65 1.93
CA TYR A 102 -61.17 -60.61 1.50
C TYR A 102 -61.58 -59.32 0.76
N GLY A 103 -60.66 -58.41 0.41
CA GLY A 103 -61.02 -57.28 -0.44
C GLY A 103 -61.17 -55.90 0.22
N CYS A 104 -61.02 -55.75 1.54
CA CYS A 104 -61.18 -54.44 2.21
C CYS A 104 -59.83 -53.78 2.55
N ASP A 105 -59.72 -52.47 2.32
CA ASP A 105 -58.56 -51.63 2.66
C ASP A 105 -58.62 -51.12 4.12
N SER A 106 -57.54 -50.50 4.60
CA SER A 106 -57.49 -49.84 5.91
C SER A 106 -57.14 -48.36 5.72
N ILE A 107 -57.71 -47.49 6.56
CA ILE A 107 -57.44 -46.05 6.51
C ILE A 107 -56.28 -45.73 7.44
N THR A 108 -55.17 -45.23 6.90
CA THR A 108 -54.07 -44.65 7.69
C THR A 108 -54.34 -43.16 7.87
N MET A 109 -54.25 -42.66 9.09
CA MET A 109 -54.46 -41.26 9.42
C MET A 109 -53.19 -40.68 10.04
N LEU A 110 -52.66 -39.60 9.48
CA LEU A 110 -51.55 -38.83 10.03
C LEU A 110 -52.06 -37.59 10.75
N SER A 111 -51.68 -37.44 12.02
CA SER A 111 -51.78 -36.21 12.81
C SER A 111 -50.38 -35.57 12.88
N LEU A 112 -50.16 -34.51 12.10
CA LEU A 112 -48.86 -33.84 12.01
C LEU A 112 -48.90 -32.47 12.69
N TRP A 113 -48.06 -32.27 13.71
CA TRP A 113 -47.91 -31.00 14.41
C TRP A 113 -46.75 -30.18 13.82
N VAL A 114 -47.00 -28.90 13.48
CA VAL A 114 -45.96 -27.99 12.95
C VAL A 114 -45.57 -26.96 14.00
N ARG A 115 -44.34 -27.04 14.51
CA ARG A 115 -43.81 -26.12 15.53
C ARG A 115 -43.35 -24.79 14.90
N PRO A 116 -43.61 -23.63 15.55
CA PRO A 116 -43.07 -22.34 15.12
C PRO A 116 -41.54 -22.27 15.26
N VAL A 117 -40.92 -21.47 14.39
CA VAL A 117 -39.50 -21.10 14.43
C VAL A 117 -39.45 -19.63 14.87
N ASP A 118 -38.73 -19.31 15.96
CA ASP A 118 -38.58 -17.93 16.42
C ASP A 118 -37.49 -17.20 15.62
N SER A 119 -37.68 -15.91 15.32
CA SER A 119 -36.68 -15.05 14.68
C SER A 119 -36.35 -13.80 15.52
N ILE A 120 -35.07 -13.45 15.59
CA ILE A 120 -34.55 -12.27 16.28
C ILE A 120 -33.71 -11.44 15.31
N ASP A 121 -34.01 -10.15 15.17
CA ASP A 121 -33.31 -9.26 14.25
C ASP A 121 -32.44 -8.24 15.02
N PHE A 122 -31.17 -8.14 14.64
CA PHE A 122 -30.23 -7.14 15.17
C PHE A 122 -29.81 -6.16 14.08
N THR A 123 -29.70 -4.88 14.43
CA THR A 123 -29.09 -3.85 13.60
C THR A 123 -27.87 -3.29 14.32
N ALA A 124 -26.74 -3.19 13.62
CA ALA A 124 -25.51 -2.61 14.17
C ALA A 124 -24.81 -1.71 13.14
N THR A 125 -23.92 -0.85 13.62
CA THR A 125 -23.12 0.04 12.77
C THR A 125 -21.67 0.04 13.21
N VAL A 126 -20.76 -0.08 12.26
CA VAL A 126 -19.29 -0.08 12.47
C VAL A 126 -18.60 0.70 11.36
N CYS A 127 -17.31 1.00 11.54
CA CYS A 127 -16.49 1.60 10.50
C CYS A 127 -15.82 0.54 9.61
N ALA A 128 -15.56 0.89 8.36
CA ALA A 128 -14.87 0.02 7.42
C ALA A 128 -13.48 -0.38 7.96
N GLY A 129 -13.20 -1.68 7.98
CA GLY A 129 -11.97 -2.26 8.55
C GLY A 129 -12.09 -2.68 10.03
N GLU A 130 -13.19 -2.35 10.72
CA GLU A 130 -13.43 -2.83 12.08
C GLU A 130 -13.94 -4.29 12.12
N HIS A 131 -13.81 -4.90 13.30
CA HIS A 131 -14.22 -6.26 13.58
C HIS A 131 -15.43 -6.27 14.51
N TYR A 132 -16.57 -6.77 14.01
CA TYR A 132 -17.80 -6.88 14.79
C TYR A 132 -17.87 -8.25 15.47
N MET A 133 -17.85 -8.29 16.81
CA MET A 133 -17.88 -9.52 17.64
C MET A 133 -19.00 -9.47 18.70
N SER A 134 -20.22 -9.10 18.30
CA SER A 134 -21.34 -8.93 19.24
C SER A 134 -22.59 -9.68 18.75
N ASN A 135 -23.52 -9.93 19.67
CA ASN A 135 -24.81 -10.61 19.41
C ASN A 135 -24.67 -11.99 18.73
N GLY A 136 -23.55 -12.69 18.97
CA GLY A 136 -23.30 -14.01 18.39
C GLY A 136 -22.81 -14.02 16.94
N PHE A 137 -22.42 -12.85 16.41
CA PHE A 137 -21.78 -12.72 15.10
C PHE A 137 -20.31 -12.34 15.24
N ASP A 138 -19.51 -12.78 14.27
CA ASP A 138 -18.07 -12.55 14.17
C ASP A 138 -17.74 -12.19 12.70
N ILE A 139 -17.70 -10.89 12.42
CA ILE A 139 -17.62 -10.35 11.05
C ILE A 139 -16.48 -9.34 10.95
N LEU A 140 -15.46 -9.68 10.16
CA LEU A 140 -14.39 -8.75 9.79
C LEU A 140 -14.82 -7.91 8.58
N THR A 141 -14.88 -6.59 8.74
CA THR A 141 -15.25 -5.68 7.65
C THR A 141 -14.03 -5.32 6.78
N VAL A 142 -14.28 -4.89 5.54
CA VAL A 142 -13.23 -4.53 4.57
C VAL A 142 -13.16 -3.01 4.47
N LEU A 143 -11.95 -2.48 4.28
CA LEU A 143 -11.73 -1.05 4.02
C LEU A 143 -12.41 -0.65 2.70
N LYS A 144 -13.31 0.34 2.77
CA LYS A 144 -13.99 0.94 1.62
C LYS A 144 -14.23 2.43 1.86
N ASP A 145 -14.27 3.15 0.75
CA ASP A 145 -14.57 4.58 0.60
C ASP A 145 -16.08 4.89 0.50
N GLU A 146 -16.91 3.86 0.24
CA GLU A 146 -18.36 3.96 0.19
C GLU A 146 -19.06 3.10 1.25
N PRO A 147 -20.22 3.53 1.78
CA PRO A 147 -20.98 2.75 2.75
C PRO A 147 -21.55 1.48 2.13
N TYR A 148 -21.63 0.41 2.92
CA TYR A 148 -22.24 -0.86 2.49
C TYR A 148 -22.89 -1.58 3.66
N VAL A 149 -23.75 -2.56 3.36
CA VAL A 149 -24.48 -3.34 4.35
C VAL A 149 -24.13 -4.83 4.22
N ILE A 150 -23.92 -5.50 5.33
CA ILE A 150 -23.74 -6.95 5.42
C ILE A 150 -25.00 -7.54 6.07
N TYR A 151 -25.54 -8.58 5.44
CA TYR A 151 -26.60 -9.41 6.02
C TYR A 151 -26.00 -10.76 6.43
N ASP A 152 -26.22 -11.18 7.67
CA ASP A 152 -25.76 -12.48 8.18
C ASP A 152 -26.86 -13.15 9.01
N THR A 153 -26.85 -14.48 9.06
CA THR A 153 -27.82 -15.29 9.82
C THR A 153 -27.12 -16.38 10.60
N ASN A 154 -27.38 -16.46 11.90
CA ASN A 154 -26.90 -17.54 12.76
C ASN A 154 -28.08 -18.41 13.22
N ARG A 155 -27.90 -19.73 13.18
CA ARG A 155 -28.92 -20.71 13.58
C ARG A 155 -28.48 -21.42 14.84
N THR A 156 -29.31 -21.36 15.88
CA THR A 156 -29.10 -22.11 17.11
C THR A 156 -30.22 -23.14 17.25
N THR A 157 -29.85 -24.42 17.33
CA THR A 157 -30.79 -25.53 17.54
C THR A 157 -31.15 -25.65 19.02
N ASN A 158 -32.45 -25.70 19.33
CA ASN A 158 -32.91 -26.03 20.67
C ASN A 158 -32.83 -27.55 20.94
N ILE A 159 -33.06 -27.97 22.19
CA ILE A 159 -32.98 -29.39 22.61
C ILE A 159 -34.02 -30.31 21.93
N GLU A 160 -35.02 -29.72 21.26
CA GLU A 160 -36.10 -30.43 20.55
C GLU A 160 -35.95 -30.40 19.02
N GLY A 161 -34.86 -29.85 18.50
CA GLY A 161 -34.52 -29.88 17.07
C GLY A 161 -35.13 -28.78 16.19
N CYS A 162 -35.96 -27.89 16.72
CA CYS A 162 -36.38 -26.69 15.98
C CYS A 162 -35.37 -25.55 16.21
N ASP A 163 -34.93 -24.90 15.13
CA ASP A 163 -33.97 -23.81 15.21
C ASP A 163 -34.66 -22.48 15.51
N SER A 164 -33.90 -21.52 16.03
CA SER A 164 -34.26 -20.10 15.98
C SER A 164 -33.27 -19.42 15.04
N ILE A 165 -33.76 -18.50 14.21
CA ILE A 165 -32.93 -17.77 13.25
C ILE A 165 -32.63 -16.39 13.83
N THR A 166 -31.37 -16.11 14.10
CA THR A 166 -30.92 -14.75 14.43
C THR A 166 -30.40 -14.09 13.16
N THR A 167 -30.90 -12.90 12.80
CA THR A 167 -30.44 -12.13 11.65
C THR A 167 -29.69 -10.87 12.10
N LEU A 168 -28.73 -10.45 11.28
CA LEU A 168 -27.98 -9.21 11.46
C LEU A 168 -28.02 -8.38 10.18
N GLU A 169 -28.39 -7.11 10.33
CA GLU A 169 -28.14 -6.05 9.36
C GLU A 169 -27.02 -5.14 9.90
N LEU A 170 -25.80 -5.32 9.37
CA LEU A 170 -24.62 -4.55 9.77
C LEU A 170 -24.34 -3.45 8.75
N THR A 171 -24.57 -2.19 9.13
CA THR A 171 -24.18 -1.02 8.34
C THR A 171 -22.70 -0.71 8.56
N VAL A 172 -21.92 -0.67 7.47
CA VAL A 172 -20.50 -0.35 7.51
C VAL A 172 -20.29 1.02 6.87
N ASN A 173 -19.86 1.99 7.69
CA ASN A 173 -19.60 3.36 7.26
C ASN A 173 -18.16 3.50 6.71
N PRO A 174 -17.94 4.32 5.68
CA PRO A 174 -16.61 4.51 5.12
C PRO A 174 -15.70 5.26 6.10
N ILE A 175 -14.40 5.02 5.99
CA ILE A 175 -13.39 5.80 6.69
C ILE A 175 -13.04 7.06 5.88
N PRO A 176 -12.65 8.18 6.52
CA PRO A 176 -12.17 9.35 5.78
C PRO A 176 -10.87 9.04 5.02
N GLU A 177 -10.78 9.50 3.78
CA GLU A 177 -9.52 9.59 3.03
C GLU A 177 -8.75 10.81 3.55
N VAL A 178 -7.51 10.63 3.98
CA VAL A 178 -6.64 11.69 4.52
C VAL A 178 -5.25 11.55 3.94
N ASP A 179 -4.69 12.65 3.46
CA ASP A 179 -3.37 12.72 2.83
C ASP A 179 -2.70 14.06 3.19
N LEU A 180 -1.58 13.98 3.88
CA LEU A 180 -0.67 15.08 4.24
C LEU A 180 0.38 15.32 3.15
N GLY A 181 0.42 14.48 2.12
CA GLY A 181 1.37 14.53 1.03
C GLY A 181 2.68 13.82 1.32
N LYS A 182 3.68 14.11 0.49
CA LYS A 182 5.03 13.54 0.63
C LYS A 182 5.78 14.18 1.79
N ASP A 183 6.80 13.47 2.29
CA ASP A 183 7.78 14.01 3.23
C ASP A 183 8.38 15.33 2.75
N ILE A 184 8.66 16.21 3.71
CA ILE A 184 9.07 17.59 3.46
C ILE A 184 10.49 17.80 3.96
N SER A 185 11.37 18.24 3.07
CA SER A 185 12.73 18.68 3.44
C SER A 185 12.80 20.19 3.52
N VAL A 186 13.22 20.72 4.67
CA VAL A 186 13.50 22.15 4.84
C VAL A 186 14.96 22.40 4.43
N CYS A 187 15.15 22.94 3.23
CA CYS A 187 16.43 23.38 2.68
C CYS A 187 16.73 24.83 3.08
N ASN A 188 17.93 25.34 2.78
CA ASN A 188 18.37 26.71 3.10
C ASN A 188 17.51 27.85 2.54
N ASP A 189 16.79 27.62 1.43
CA ASP A 189 15.89 28.59 0.79
C ASP A 189 14.45 28.51 1.32
N THR A 190 14.13 27.45 2.06
CA THR A 190 12.83 27.27 2.71
C THR A 190 12.92 27.63 4.19
N MET A 191 11.91 28.29 4.72
CA MET A 191 11.89 28.74 6.10
C MET A 191 10.83 28.00 6.90
N TRP A 192 11.17 27.69 8.15
CA TRP A 192 10.18 27.36 9.17
C TRP A 192 9.19 28.53 9.36
N PRO A 193 7.90 28.28 9.69
CA PRO A 193 7.28 26.97 9.87
C PRO A 193 6.82 26.30 8.57
N VAL A 194 6.79 24.97 8.55
CA VAL A 194 6.18 24.17 7.48
C VAL A 194 4.68 24.02 7.75
N LYS A 195 3.86 24.39 6.76
CA LYS A 195 2.40 24.25 6.83
C LYS A 195 1.99 22.82 6.48
N LEU A 196 1.36 22.12 7.42
CA LEU A 196 0.74 20.80 7.21
C LEU A 196 -0.79 20.97 7.22
N ASP A 197 -1.47 20.43 6.21
CA ASP A 197 -2.91 20.64 5.98
C ASP A 197 -3.51 19.39 5.29
N PRO A 198 -4.21 18.51 6.01
CA PRO A 198 -4.90 17.35 5.43
C PRO A 198 -6.16 17.73 4.64
N GLY A 199 -6.49 19.02 4.54
CA GLY A 199 -7.69 19.50 3.86
C GLY A 199 -8.91 19.68 4.76
N SER A 200 -9.95 20.24 4.18
CA SER A 200 -11.25 20.49 4.82
C SER A 200 -12.24 19.35 4.57
N GLY A 201 -13.29 19.23 5.39
CA GLY A 201 -14.38 18.27 5.18
C GLY A 201 -14.54 17.24 6.30
N TYR A 202 -13.64 17.27 7.29
CA TYR A 202 -13.69 16.43 8.48
C TYR A 202 -14.46 17.10 9.61
N THR A 203 -15.08 16.30 10.48
CA THR A 203 -15.78 16.78 11.68
C THR A 203 -14.82 17.12 12.81
N SER A 204 -13.66 16.47 12.87
CA SER A 204 -12.63 16.75 13.87
C SER A 204 -11.21 16.48 13.34
N TYR A 205 -10.24 17.15 13.96
CA TYR A 205 -8.80 16.97 13.74
C TYR A 205 -8.12 16.73 15.08
N LEU A 206 -7.12 15.86 15.10
CA LEU A 206 -6.26 15.63 16.26
C LEU A 206 -4.82 15.34 15.80
N TRP A 207 -3.94 16.31 16.02
CA TRP A 207 -2.52 16.19 15.71
C TRP A 207 -1.75 15.48 16.83
N ASN A 208 -0.58 14.95 16.49
CA ASN A 208 0.36 14.31 17.43
C ASN A 208 0.77 15.19 18.63
N ASN A 209 0.69 16.52 18.51
CA ASN A 209 0.94 17.48 19.59
C ASN A 209 -0.32 17.87 20.39
N GLY A 210 -1.46 17.25 20.10
CA GLY A 210 -2.76 17.53 20.73
C GLY A 210 -3.55 18.69 20.12
N ALA A 211 -3.04 19.37 19.09
CA ALA A 211 -3.78 20.43 18.39
C ALA A 211 -5.02 19.86 17.67
N ARG A 212 -6.08 20.67 17.56
CA ARG A 212 -7.36 20.30 16.93
C ARG A 212 -7.74 21.18 15.74
N THR A 213 -6.77 21.91 15.21
CA THR A 213 -6.94 22.79 14.05
C THR A 213 -6.78 22.00 12.76
N GLN A 214 -7.41 22.44 11.67
CA GLN A 214 -7.19 21.85 10.34
C GLN A 214 -5.72 21.96 9.94
N VAL A 215 -5.11 23.12 10.14
CA VAL A 215 -3.72 23.38 9.78
C VAL A 215 -2.82 23.26 11.01
N LEU A 216 -1.67 22.61 10.85
CA LEU A 216 -0.56 22.63 11.81
C LEU A 216 0.66 23.30 11.19
N ASN A 217 1.21 24.28 11.90
CA ASN A 217 2.48 24.91 11.55
C ASN A 217 3.61 24.20 12.30
N ALA A 218 4.25 23.23 11.65
CA ALA A 218 5.42 22.53 12.18
C ALA A 218 6.60 23.50 12.29
N THR A 219 7.26 23.53 13.44
CA THR A 219 8.41 24.45 13.72
C THR A 219 9.72 23.71 13.98
N LYS A 220 9.67 22.37 13.96
CA LYS A 220 10.81 21.48 14.23
C LYS A 220 10.72 20.26 13.33
N LYS A 221 11.87 19.66 13.02
CA LYS A 221 11.92 18.36 12.36
C LYS A 221 11.27 17.26 13.18
N GLY A 222 10.81 16.22 12.51
CA GLY A 222 10.24 15.02 13.11
C GLY A 222 9.03 14.50 12.34
N THR A 223 8.48 13.39 12.82
CA THR A 223 7.28 12.77 12.28
C THR A 223 6.03 13.46 12.85
N TYR A 224 5.15 13.90 11.97
CA TYR A 224 3.84 14.44 12.30
C TYR A 224 2.76 13.48 11.82
N PHE A 225 1.68 13.40 12.58
CA PHE A 225 0.48 12.67 12.16
C PHE A 225 -0.76 13.45 12.55
N VAL A 226 -1.82 13.29 11.76
CA VAL A 226 -3.14 13.81 12.06
C VAL A 226 -4.14 12.67 12.03
N ARG A 227 -5.00 12.60 13.05
CA ARG A 227 -6.20 11.78 13.06
C ARG A 227 -7.39 12.66 12.70
N VAL A 228 -8.15 12.28 11.69
CA VAL A 228 -9.36 12.99 11.27
C VAL A 228 -10.58 12.10 11.45
N GLU A 229 -11.74 12.71 11.72
CA GLU A 229 -13.03 12.02 11.80
C GLU A 229 -14.00 12.54 10.74
N ASN A 230 -14.89 11.67 10.26
CA ASN A 230 -15.98 12.05 9.37
C ASN A 230 -17.32 12.19 10.13
N GLN A 231 -18.40 12.45 9.40
CA GLN A 231 -19.75 12.59 9.96
C GLN A 231 -20.31 11.32 10.61
N TYR A 232 -19.72 10.16 10.34
CA TYR A 232 -20.11 8.86 10.91
C TYR A 232 -19.29 8.49 12.16
N ASN A 233 -18.47 9.42 12.66
CA ASN A 233 -17.47 9.18 13.72
C ASN A 233 -16.40 8.13 13.37
N CYS A 234 -16.28 7.77 12.09
CA CYS A 234 -15.19 6.94 11.61
C CYS A 234 -13.95 7.80 11.44
N TYR A 235 -12.79 7.23 11.76
CA TYR A 235 -11.52 7.94 11.75
C TYR A 235 -10.49 7.25 10.89
N ASN A 236 -9.53 8.05 10.43
CA ASN A 236 -8.33 7.58 9.78
C ASN A 236 -7.17 8.50 10.16
N PHE A 237 -5.95 8.09 9.85
CA PHE A 237 -4.75 8.88 10.10
C PHE A 237 -3.86 8.93 8.87
N ASP A 238 -3.07 9.98 8.78
CA ASP A 238 -1.93 10.02 7.88
C ASP A 238 -0.72 10.63 8.56
N THR A 239 0.47 10.32 8.04
CA THR A 239 1.77 10.67 8.59
C THR A 239 2.65 11.36 7.57
N VAL A 240 3.41 12.36 8.00
CA VAL A 240 4.42 13.04 7.18
C VAL A 240 5.70 13.25 8.00
N GLU A 241 6.86 12.99 7.39
CA GLU A 241 8.15 13.28 8.02
C GLU A 241 8.69 14.63 7.52
N VAL A 242 9.09 15.49 8.48
CA VAL A 242 9.71 16.78 8.18
C VAL A 242 11.19 16.71 8.55
N PHE A 243 12.07 16.90 7.56
CA PHE A 243 13.52 16.93 7.71
C PHE A 243 14.03 18.37 7.80
N ASP A 244 15.08 18.57 8.59
CA ASP A 244 15.85 19.83 8.61
C ASP A 244 17.19 19.57 7.92
N LEU A 245 17.40 20.20 6.77
CA LEU A 245 18.60 20.13 5.94
C LEU A 245 19.16 21.53 5.69
N THR A 246 18.92 22.46 6.63
CA THR A 246 19.51 23.81 6.58
C THR A 246 21.03 23.81 6.80
N ASP A 247 21.58 22.74 7.38
CA ASP A 247 23.02 22.51 7.52
C ASP A 247 23.62 21.69 6.36
N LEU A 248 22.89 21.47 5.27
CA LEU A 248 23.41 20.83 4.07
C LEU A 248 24.55 21.68 3.48
N TYR A 249 25.72 21.07 3.29
CA TYR A 249 26.90 21.76 2.78
C TYR A 249 27.66 20.92 1.77
N VAL A 250 28.44 21.59 0.93
CA VAL A 250 29.50 20.97 0.12
C VAL A 250 30.67 21.94 0.03
N GLU A 251 31.88 21.42 0.15
CA GLU A 251 33.12 22.18 0.05
C GLU A 251 34.11 21.42 -0.84
N ILE A 252 34.78 22.14 -1.74
CA ILE A 252 35.82 21.57 -2.61
C ILE A 252 37.21 21.92 -2.08
N GLU A 253 38.02 20.89 -1.85
CA GLU A 253 39.45 21.02 -1.56
C GLU A 253 40.31 20.46 -2.69
N SER A 254 41.54 20.97 -2.84
CA SER A 254 42.53 20.45 -3.79
C SER A 254 43.70 19.82 -3.04
N LEU A 255 44.08 18.59 -3.40
CA LEU A 255 45.16 17.86 -2.72
C LEU A 255 46.56 18.35 -3.09
N TYR A 256 46.74 18.91 -4.28
CA TYR A 256 48.03 19.36 -4.80
C TYR A 256 47.92 20.67 -5.55
N ASP A 257 49.00 21.46 -5.52
CA ASP A 257 49.13 22.63 -6.38
C ASP A 257 49.19 22.19 -7.86
N PHE A 258 48.15 22.54 -8.61
CA PHE A 258 48.04 22.29 -10.05
C PHE A 258 49.29 22.78 -10.81
N CYS A 259 49.91 23.87 -10.34
CA CYS A 259 51.06 24.47 -11.01
C CYS A 259 52.33 23.62 -10.99
N ILE A 260 52.44 22.70 -10.04
CA ILE A 260 53.59 21.82 -9.91
C ILE A 260 53.42 20.58 -10.79
N ARG A 261 52.21 20.01 -10.83
CA ARG A 261 51.96 18.69 -11.43
C ARG A 261 51.22 18.72 -12.77
N LYS A 262 50.72 19.89 -13.19
CA LYS A 262 49.79 20.07 -14.33
C LYS A 262 48.53 19.20 -14.26
N GLN A 263 48.25 18.67 -13.07
CA GLN A 263 47.10 17.86 -12.73
C GLN A 263 46.90 17.93 -11.21
N THR A 264 45.66 17.92 -10.76
CA THR A 264 45.32 17.84 -9.33
C THR A 264 44.10 16.95 -9.10
N THR A 265 43.91 16.55 -7.85
CA THR A 265 42.71 15.86 -7.41
C THR A 265 41.88 16.84 -6.59
N LEU A 266 40.64 17.06 -7.02
CA LEU A 266 39.64 17.80 -6.26
C LEU A 266 38.84 16.81 -5.41
N SER A 267 38.62 17.15 -4.14
CA SER A 267 37.88 16.38 -3.16
C SER A 267 36.67 17.18 -2.70
N ALA A 268 35.47 16.61 -2.84
CA ALA A 268 34.24 17.18 -2.31
C ALA A 268 33.95 16.61 -0.92
N HIS A 269 33.83 17.50 0.06
CA HIS A 269 33.42 17.18 1.42
C HIS A 269 31.98 17.65 1.62
N THR A 270 31.08 16.73 1.97
CA THR A 270 29.64 17.01 2.11
C THR A 270 28.99 16.07 3.13
N ASN A 271 27.86 16.49 3.69
CA ASN A 271 26.92 15.63 4.43
C ASN A 271 25.77 15.08 3.56
N ALA A 272 25.79 15.32 2.24
CA ALA A 272 24.81 14.80 1.30
C ALA A 272 25.10 13.36 0.84
N SER A 273 24.07 12.64 0.42
CA SER A 273 24.18 11.29 -0.15
C SER A 273 24.50 11.27 -1.65
N GLU A 274 24.17 12.34 -2.38
CA GLU A 274 24.37 12.42 -3.83
C GLU A 274 25.30 13.57 -4.22
N LEU A 275 26.19 13.33 -5.18
CA LEU A 275 27.11 14.30 -5.76
C LEU A 275 27.04 14.27 -7.29
N LEU A 276 27.18 15.43 -7.92
CA LEU A 276 27.33 15.57 -9.37
C LEU A 276 28.32 16.69 -9.69
N TRP A 277 29.46 16.33 -10.27
CA TRP A 277 30.47 17.27 -10.76
C TRP A 277 30.10 17.84 -12.12
N SER A 278 30.67 19.01 -12.45
CA SER A 278 30.60 19.60 -13.79
C SER A 278 31.17 18.72 -14.89
N THR A 279 32.00 17.73 -14.54
CA THR A 279 32.53 16.69 -15.43
C THR A 279 31.55 15.56 -15.71
N GLY A 280 30.44 15.47 -14.95
CA GLY A 280 29.46 14.38 -15.00
C GLY A 280 29.72 13.23 -14.02
N GLU A 281 30.85 13.26 -13.31
CA GLU A 281 31.20 12.27 -12.29
C GLU A 281 30.37 12.43 -11.01
N THR A 282 30.20 11.35 -10.25
CA THR A 282 29.42 11.32 -8.99
C THR A 282 30.25 10.86 -7.79
N THR A 283 31.57 10.75 -7.95
CA THR A 283 32.51 10.33 -6.92
C THR A 283 32.85 11.47 -5.95
N SER A 284 33.32 11.14 -4.75
CA SER A 284 33.80 12.15 -3.79
C SER A 284 35.06 12.87 -4.24
N THR A 285 35.80 12.32 -5.20
CA THR A 285 36.99 12.93 -5.77
C THR A 285 36.99 12.84 -7.29
N ILE A 286 37.59 13.84 -7.94
CA ILE A 286 37.85 13.85 -9.38
C ILE A 286 39.30 14.25 -9.66
N MET A 287 39.85 13.76 -10.76
CA MET A 287 41.17 14.14 -11.26
C MET A 287 41.01 15.09 -12.43
N VAL A 288 41.72 16.21 -12.41
CA VAL A 288 41.59 17.29 -13.40
C VAL A 288 42.97 17.79 -13.84
N ASP A 289 43.15 17.99 -15.13
CA ASP A 289 44.40 18.36 -15.80
C ASP A 289 44.27 19.60 -16.70
N GLU A 290 43.09 20.23 -16.70
CA GLU A 290 42.82 21.47 -17.43
C GLU A 290 42.56 22.64 -16.47
N ILE A 291 42.92 23.84 -16.91
CA ILE A 291 42.52 25.08 -16.21
C ILE A 291 41.04 25.33 -16.45
N GLY A 292 40.34 25.90 -15.47
CA GLY A 292 38.92 26.16 -15.58
C GLY A 292 38.20 26.24 -14.25
N VAL A 293 36.89 26.29 -14.32
CA VAL A 293 36.00 26.28 -13.15
C VAL A 293 35.38 24.90 -13.05
N TYR A 294 35.64 24.23 -11.94
CA TYR A 294 35.01 22.96 -11.58
C TYR A 294 33.99 23.24 -10.49
N TYR A 295 32.77 22.75 -10.64
CA TYR A 295 31.75 22.88 -9.61
C TYR A 295 31.14 21.53 -9.31
N VAL A 296 30.67 21.36 -8.08
CA VAL A 296 29.99 20.16 -7.62
C VAL A 296 28.64 20.55 -7.05
N THR A 297 27.61 19.79 -7.38
CA THR A 297 26.29 19.89 -6.76
C THR A 297 26.11 18.70 -5.82
N ALA A 298 25.85 18.97 -4.55
CA ALA A 298 25.46 17.98 -3.56
C ALA A 298 23.94 17.99 -3.38
N SER A 299 23.32 16.82 -3.29
CA SER A 299 21.86 16.62 -3.24
C SER A 299 21.49 15.67 -2.09
N GLU A 300 20.51 16.08 -1.28
CA GLU A 300 19.96 15.27 -0.19
C GLU A 300 18.45 15.50 -0.10
N ARG A 301 17.65 14.45 -0.30
CA ARG A 301 16.17 14.49 -0.20
C ARG A 301 15.53 15.70 -0.91
N GLY A 302 16.02 16.02 -2.10
CA GLY A 302 15.54 17.13 -2.93
C GLY A 302 16.21 18.49 -2.66
N CYS A 303 16.88 18.67 -1.53
CA CYS A 303 17.69 19.85 -1.25
C CYS A 303 19.00 19.80 -2.03
N LYS A 304 19.44 20.95 -2.55
CA LYS A 304 20.67 21.05 -3.34
C LYS A 304 21.53 22.22 -2.88
N VAL A 305 22.83 21.98 -2.79
CA VAL A 305 23.85 23.01 -2.57
C VAL A 305 24.99 22.81 -3.56
N SER A 306 25.75 23.86 -3.83
CA SER A 306 26.85 23.80 -4.78
C SER A 306 28.02 24.62 -4.31
N ASP A 307 29.20 24.16 -4.68
CA ASP A 307 30.46 24.88 -4.49
C ASP A 307 31.29 24.80 -5.78
N PHE A 308 32.26 25.70 -5.92
CA PHE A 308 33.13 25.77 -7.09
C PHE A 308 34.59 25.99 -6.71
N TYR A 309 35.47 25.43 -7.52
CA TYR A 309 36.91 25.58 -7.43
C TYR A 309 37.47 26.08 -8.76
N ILE A 310 38.31 27.12 -8.70
CA ILE A 310 38.94 27.71 -9.88
C ILE A 310 40.37 27.23 -9.97
N ILE A 311 40.70 26.52 -11.05
CA ILE A 311 42.06 26.25 -11.46
C ILE A 311 42.47 27.33 -12.44
N ASP A 312 43.32 28.25 -11.99
CA ASP A 312 43.84 29.34 -12.80
C ASP A 312 45.27 29.04 -13.32
N THR A 313 45.68 29.83 -14.29
CA THR A 313 47.04 29.88 -14.81
C THR A 313 48.07 30.16 -13.72
N CYS A 314 49.20 29.48 -13.83
CA CYS A 314 50.28 29.58 -12.88
C CYS A 314 51.03 30.90 -13.06
N ILE A 315 51.00 31.75 -12.04
CA ILE A 315 51.83 32.95 -12.02
C ILE A 315 53.29 32.50 -11.91
N VAL A 316 54.09 32.84 -12.92
CA VAL A 316 55.54 32.58 -12.91
C VAL A 316 56.20 33.42 -11.83
N LYS A 317 56.87 32.76 -10.88
CA LYS A 317 57.63 33.37 -9.80
C LYS A 317 59.11 33.11 -10.00
N ILE A 318 59.82 34.10 -10.53
CA ILE A 318 61.28 34.14 -10.52
C ILE A 318 61.77 35.23 -9.58
N TYR A 319 62.94 35.04 -9.00
CA TYR A 319 63.63 36.05 -8.20
C TYR A 319 64.93 36.46 -8.88
N LEU A 320 65.10 37.77 -9.03
CA LEU A 320 66.32 38.42 -9.49
C LEU A 320 66.72 39.45 -8.43
N PRO A 321 67.93 39.39 -7.86
CA PRO A 321 68.36 40.37 -6.88
C PRO A 321 68.50 41.75 -7.52
N ASN A 322 68.11 42.79 -6.79
CA ASN A 322 68.26 44.19 -7.21
C ASN A 322 69.56 44.83 -6.72
N ALA A 323 70.31 44.14 -5.85
CA ALA A 323 71.61 44.56 -5.36
C ALA A 323 72.52 43.35 -5.10
N ILE A 324 73.82 43.50 -5.36
CA ILE A 324 74.85 42.50 -5.11
C ILE A 324 76.06 43.14 -4.41
N SER A 325 76.76 42.38 -3.58
CA SER A 325 77.96 42.79 -2.83
C SER A 325 79.12 41.81 -3.10
N PRO A 326 79.60 41.70 -4.35
CA PRO A 326 80.56 40.67 -4.79
C PRO A 326 81.91 40.67 -4.04
N SER A 327 82.18 41.74 -3.30
CA SER A 327 83.52 42.05 -2.78
C SER A 327 83.76 41.54 -1.37
N ASP A 328 82.69 41.31 -0.59
CA ASP A 328 82.81 40.75 0.76
C ASP A 328 82.88 39.22 0.76
N ARG A 329 82.42 38.57 -0.33
CA ARG A 329 82.51 37.12 -0.60
C ARG A 329 81.92 36.29 0.53
N ASN A 330 80.85 36.79 1.14
CA ASN A 330 80.23 36.15 2.29
C ASN A 330 79.27 34.99 1.89
N GLY A 331 79.12 34.74 0.59
CA GLY A 331 78.22 33.73 0.02
C GLY A 331 76.79 34.20 -0.18
N GLN A 332 76.44 35.42 0.21
CA GLN A 332 75.12 36.02 0.10
C GLN A 332 75.18 37.23 -0.82
N ASN A 333 74.35 37.25 -1.85
CA ASN A 333 74.30 38.32 -2.85
C ASN A 333 75.67 38.64 -3.50
N ASP A 334 76.60 37.69 -3.53
CA ASP A 334 77.90 37.83 -4.22
C ASP A 334 77.74 37.89 -5.74
N TYR A 335 76.65 37.32 -6.27
CA TYR A 335 76.38 37.21 -7.70
C TYR A 335 74.95 37.64 -8.00
N PHE A 336 74.78 38.31 -9.14
CA PHE A 336 73.51 38.41 -9.82
C PHE A 336 73.25 37.07 -10.51
N SER A 337 72.27 36.33 -9.99
CA SER A 337 71.83 35.05 -10.50
C SER A 337 70.31 34.95 -10.37
N MET A 338 69.69 34.20 -11.27
CA MET A 338 68.26 33.93 -11.22
C MET A 338 67.96 32.77 -10.26
N MET A 339 66.97 32.96 -9.38
CA MET A 339 66.40 31.88 -8.57
C MET A 339 64.99 31.61 -9.05
N TYR A 340 64.67 30.34 -9.23
CA TYR A 340 63.36 29.88 -9.68
C TYR A 340 63.09 28.48 -9.11
N PRO A 341 61.82 28.08 -8.95
CA PRO A 341 61.49 26.74 -8.52
C PRO A 341 62.01 25.66 -9.48
N ASP A 342 62.52 24.56 -8.95
CA ASP A 342 63.17 23.48 -9.73
C ASP A 342 62.25 22.78 -10.75
N TYR A 343 60.93 22.96 -10.63
CA TYR A 343 59.94 22.39 -11.55
C TYR A 343 59.69 23.24 -12.81
N TYR A 344 60.28 24.43 -12.93
CA TYR A 344 60.22 25.19 -14.19
C TYR A 344 61.17 24.60 -15.22
N THR A 345 60.64 24.30 -16.41
CA THR A 345 61.48 23.94 -17.55
C THR A 345 61.87 25.22 -18.29
N ILE A 346 63.12 25.66 -18.13
CA ILE A 346 63.65 26.80 -18.86
C ILE A 346 64.17 26.34 -20.22
N ASN A 347 63.40 26.63 -21.27
CA ASN A 347 63.73 26.28 -22.65
C ASN A 347 64.75 27.22 -23.26
N ASN A 348 64.75 28.50 -22.85
CA ASN A 348 65.63 29.52 -23.40
C ASN A 348 65.88 30.65 -22.40
N VAL A 349 67.10 31.19 -22.42
CA VAL A 349 67.53 32.35 -21.64
C VAL A 349 68.30 33.29 -22.56
N ASP A 350 68.00 34.58 -22.47
CA ASP A 350 68.77 35.64 -23.10
C ASP A 350 68.89 36.80 -22.11
N LEU A 351 70.00 36.81 -21.37
CA LEU A 351 70.36 37.87 -20.43
C LEU A 351 71.36 38.81 -21.08
N ALA A 352 71.11 40.11 -20.96
CA ALA A 352 72.08 41.15 -21.23
C ALA A 352 72.10 42.18 -20.10
N ILE A 353 73.29 42.57 -19.67
CA ILE A 353 73.55 43.58 -18.65
C ILE A 353 74.36 44.70 -19.28
N TYR A 354 73.93 45.93 -19.04
CA TYR A 354 74.47 47.15 -19.61
C TYR A 354 74.94 48.10 -18.52
N ASP A 355 76.02 48.82 -18.81
CA ASP A 355 76.43 49.98 -18.00
C ASP A 355 75.47 51.17 -18.20
N ARG A 356 75.69 52.26 -17.46
CA ARG A 356 74.86 53.48 -17.54
C ARG A 356 74.94 54.20 -18.90
N TRP A 357 75.92 53.87 -19.72
CA TRP A 357 76.13 54.46 -21.05
C TRP A 357 75.56 53.59 -22.17
N GLY A 358 74.97 52.44 -21.83
CA GLY A 358 74.35 51.51 -22.78
C GLY A 358 75.32 50.51 -23.40
N ASN A 359 76.57 50.42 -22.92
CA ASN A 359 77.49 49.37 -23.37
C ASN A 359 77.16 48.06 -22.65
N GLN A 360 77.11 46.96 -23.41
CA GLN A 360 76.91 45.64 -22.83
C GLN A 360 78.16 45.18 -22.08
N VAL A 361 78.03 44.90 -20.79
CA VAL A 361 79.14 44.46 -19.92
C VAL A 361 79.10 42.96 -19.63
N PHE A 362 77.92 42.34 -19.71
CA PHE A 362 77.74 40.91 -19.53
C PHE A 362 76.55 40.41 -20.36
N ALA A 363 76.64 39.17 -20.85
CA ALA A 363 75.51 38.48 -21.44
C ALA A 363 75.62 36.97 -21.18
N SER A 364 74.48 36.30 -21.07
CA SER A 364 74.41 34.86 -20.88
C SER A 364 73.19 34.26 -21.54
N LYS A 365 73.36 33.04 -22.07
CA LYS A 365 72.27 32.16 -22.50
C LYS A 365 72.08 30.94 -21.58
N ASP A 366 72.87 30.86 -20.52
CA ASP A 366 72.78 29.82 -19.50
C ASP A 366 71.87 30.30 -18.36
N PRO A 367 70.80 29.55 -17.98
CA PRO A 367 69.96 29.87 -16.82
C PRO A 367 70.72 29.91 -15.49
N ASN A 368 71.86 29.21 -15.38
CA ASN A 368 72.71 29.19 -14.19
C ASN A 368 73.78 30.30 -14.19
N PHE A 369 73.54 31.38 -14.93
CA PHE A 369 74.46 32.50 -14.98
C PHE A 369 74.77 33.05 -13.58
N ARG A 370 76.01 33.52 -13.41
CA ARG A 370 76.48 34.22 -12.22
C ARG A 370 77.31 35.41 -12.67
N TRP A 371 76.86 36.60 -12.33
CA TRP A 371 77.61 37.83 -12.63
C TRP A 371 77.96 38.56 -11.33
N ASP A 372 79.24 38.84 -11.15
CA ASP A 372 79.85 39.39 -9.93
C ASP A 372 80.07 40.92 -10.01
N GLY A 373 79.33 41.62 -10.86
CA GLY A 373 79.49 43.07 -11.01
C GLY A 373 80.71 43.51 -11.84
N THR A 374 81.36 42.58 -12.56
CA THR A 374 82.49 42.89 -13.44
C THR A 374 82.08 43.64 -14.71
N THR A 375 82.93 44.60 -15.10
CA THR A 375 82.82 45.36 -16.35
C THR A 375 83.59 44.68 -17.49
N SER A 376 83.45 45.17 -18.73
CA SER A 376 84.16 44.68 -19.93
C SER A 376 85.69 44.61 -19.79
N ASN A 377 86.26 45.34 -18.82
CA ASN A 377 87.70 45.37 -18.53
C ASN A 377 88.12 44.38 -17.42
N GLY A 378 87.20 43.51 -16.97
CA GLY A 378 87.44 42.48 -15.95
C GLY A 378 87.54 43.02 -14.52
N ARG A 379 87.15 44.27 -14.27
CA ARG A 379 87.15 44.89 -12.93
C ARG A 379 85.73 44.99 -12.37
N VAL A 380 85.58 44.68 -11.09
CA VAL A 380 84.33 44.92 -10.33
C VAL A 380 84.09 46.42 -10.22
N ALA A 381 82.91 46.88 -10.61
CA ALA A 381 82.52 48.28 -10.54
C ALA A 381 81.67 48.54 -9.31
N HIS A 382 82.35 48.80 -8.20
CA HIS A 382 81.74 49.23 -6.94
C HIS A 382 80.92 50.52 -7.09
N ASP A 383 79.90 50.65 -6.24
CA ASP A 383 78.99 51.79 -6.17
C ASP A 383 78.36 52.17 -7.51
N ASN A 384 78.10 51.17 -8.35
CA ASN A 384 77.59 51.38 -9.69
C ASN A 384 76.23 50.69 -9.93
N VAL A 385 75.45 51.25 -10.85
CA VAL A 385 74.12 50.78 -11.20
C VAL A 385 74.14 50.32 -12.64
N PHE A 386 73.67 49.12 -12.85
CA PHE A 386 73.59 48.47 -14.16
C PHE A 386 72.13 48.24 -14.52
N VAL A 387 71.85 48.17 -15.82
CA VAL A 387 70.51 47.85 -16.34
C VAL A 387 70.57 46.46 -16.95
N TYR A 388 69.60 45.61 -16.65
CA TYR A 388 69.49 44.31 -17.29
C TYR A 388 68.22 44.20 -18.12
N THR A 389 68.31 43.40 -19.17
CA THR A 389 67.16 42.83 -19.88
C THR A 389 67.31 41.31 -19.86
N LEU A 390 66.24 40.61 -19.51
CA LEU A 390 66.20 39.16 -19.47
C LEU A 390 64.98 38.67 -20.23
N VAL A 391 65.19 37.81 -21.23
CA VAL A 391 64.13 37.07 -21.90
C VAL A 391 64.25 35.61 -21.46
N LEU A 392 63.15 35.06 -20.95
CA LEU A 392 63.05 33.65 -20.57
C LEU A 392 61.97 32.99 -21.40
N GLU A 393 62.15 31.71 -21.70
CA GLU A 393 61.10 30.83 -22.18
C GLU A 393 60.90 29.73 -21.13
N ILE A 394 59.76 29.77 -20.43
CA ILE A 394 59.41 28.82 -19.37
C ILE A 394 58.18 28.06 -19.83
N ASP A 395 58.27 26.73 -19.86
CA ASP A 395 57.21 25.84 -20.37
C ASP A 395 56.69 26.27 -21.76
N GLY A 396 57.59 26.74 -22.64
CA GLY A 396 57.26 27.23 -23.99
C GLY A 396 56.64 28.65 -24.06
N VAL A 397 56.43 29.33 -22.93
CA VAL A 397 55.90 30.71 -22.88
C VAL A 397 57.04 31.71 -22.66
N LYS A 398 57.07 32.78 -23.47
CA LYS A 398 58.11 33.81 -23.39
C LYS A 398 57.77 34.93 -22.39
N TYR A 399 58.69 35.17 -21.46
CA TYR A 399 58.64 36.24 -20.45
C TYR A 399 59.78 37.23 -20.66
N LYS A 400 59.51 38.52 -20.41
CA LYS A 400 60.51 39.59 -20.52
C LYS A 400 60.60 40.37 -19.21
N TYR A 401 61.79 40.45 -18.66
CA TYR A 401 62.11 41.20 -17.47
C TYR A 401 63.13 42.29 -17.79
N LYS A 402 63.02 43.41 -17.08
CA LYS A 402 63.99 44.49 -17.12
C LYS A 402 64.08 45.14 -15.75
N GLY A 403 65.25 45.61 -15.39
CA GLY A 403 65.45 46.24 -14.10
C GLY A 403 66.85 46.76 -13.92
N THR A 404 67.17 47.14 -12.69
CA THR A 404 68.48 47.64 -12.32
C THR A 404 69.13 46.76 -11.26
N ILE A 405 70.46 46.71 -11.30
CA ILE A 405 71.28 46.01 -10.31
C ILE A 405 72.25 47.03 -9.72
N LEU A 406 72.20 47.22 -8.40
CA LEU A 406 73.22 47.97 -7.66
C LEU A 406 74.37 47.04 -7.29
N VAL A 407 75.60 47.41 -7.63
CA VAL A 407 76.81 46.72 -7.19
C VAL A 407 77.44 47.56 -6.08
N MET A 408 77.54 46.99 -4.88
CA MET A 408 78.14 47.62 -3.69
C MET A 408 79.54 47.07 -3.42
#